data_AF-A0A7C7RH84-F1
#
_entry.id   AF-A0A7C7RH84-F1
#
_cell.length_a   1.000
_cell.length_b   1.000
_cell.length_c   1.000
_cell.angle_alpha   90.00
_cell.angle_beta   90.00
_cell.angle_gamma   90.00
#
_symmetry.space_group_name_H-M   'P 1'
#
loop_
_entity.id
_entity.type
_entity.pdbx_description
1 polymer ?
#
loop_
_entity_poly.entity_id
_entity_poly.type
_entity_poly.pdbx_seq_one_letter_code
_entity_poly.pdbx_strand_id
1 'polypeptide(L)'
;MFGRICPFCKETVKKNAVVCRYCGRDLDVQESCGVSGPCGLFAALVGLTAGAALALGLGYWKERRRWEDKAVNDFSYEEADE
;
A
#
# COMPACT_ATOMS: atom_id res chain seq x y z
N MET A 1 22.92 -26.24 -21.49
CA MET A 1 23.36 -25.83 -20.14
C MET A 1 23.40 -24.31 -20.10
N PHE A 2 22.43 -23.65 -19.47
CA PHE A 2 22.39 -22.18 -19.46
C PHE A 2 23.08 -21.66 -18.19
N GLY A 3 24.35 -21.28 -18.30
CA GLY A 3 25.08 -20.54 -17.27
C GLY A 3 25.00 -19.03 -17.53
N ARG A 4 25.36 -18.21 -16.53
CA ARG A 4 25.63 -16.79 -16.72
C ARG A 4 27.14 -16.56 -16.74
N ILE A 5 27.60 -15.64 -17.57
CA ILE A 5 29.02 -15.32 -17.66
C ILE A 5 29.37 -14.42 -16.48
N CYS A 6 30.45 -14.75 -15.77
CA CYS A 6 30.99 -13.89 -14.73
C CYS A 6 31.49 -12.57 -15.35
N PRO A 7 31.04 -11.39 -14.91
CA PRO A 7 31.48 -10.11 -15.47
C PRO A 7 32.96 -9.84 -15.20
N PHE A 8 33.54 -10.49 -14.19
CA PHE A 8 34.91 -10.24 -13.77
C PHE A 8 35.96 -11.15 -14.40
N CYS A 9 35.67 -12.43 -14.57
CA CYS A 9 36.63 -13.41 -15.09
C CYS A 9 36.16 -14.09 -16.38
N LYS A 10 34.97 -13.72 -16.90
CA LYS A 10 34.38 -14.20 -18.16
C LYS A 10 34.13 -15.72 -18.21
N GLU A 11 34.27 -16.40 -17.09
CA GLU A 11 34.02 -17.83 -16.98
C GLU A 11 32.51 -18.11 -16.85
N THR A 12 32.09 -19.30 -17.26
CA THR A 12 30.68 -19.69 -17.20
C THR A 12 30.33 -20.16 -15.79
N VAL A 13 29.41 -19.45 -15.12
CA VAL A 13 29.00 -19.72 -13.75
C VAL A 13 27.51 -20.12 -13.71
N LYS A 14 27.09 -20.83 -12.66
CA LYS A 14 25.69 -21.14 -12.42
C LYS A 14 24.86 -19.84 -12.32
N LYS A 15 23.65 -19.82 -12.89
CA LYS A 15 22.76 -18.64 -12.89
C LYS A 15 22.48 -18.08 -11.49
N ASN A 16 22.36 -18.96 -10.50
CA ASN A 16 22.04 -18.62 -9.11
C ASN A 16 23.30 -18.59 -8.22
N ALA A 17 24.50 -18.50 -8.80
CA ALA A 17 25.70 -18.37 -7.99
C ALA A 17 25.78 -16.96 -7.42
N VAL A 18 25.82 -16.88 -6.09
CA VAL A 18 26.12 -15.66 -5.34
C VAL A 18 27.62 -15.34 -5.39
N VAL A 19 28.47 -16.35 -5.61
CA VAL A 19 29.93 -16.18 -5.68
C VAL A 19 30.48 -16.94 -6.88
N CYS A 20 31.40 -16.31 -7.62
CA CYS A 20 32.10 -16.96 -8.72
C CYS A 20 33.12 -17.98 -8.19
N ARG A 21 33.01 -19.24 -8.61
CA ARG A 21 33.96 -20.31 -8.21
C ARG A 21 35.39 -20.11 -8.70
N TYR A 22 35.57 -19.30 -9.74
CA TYR A 22 36.86 -19.12 -10.41
C TYR A 22 37.62 -17.91 -9.88
N CYS A 23 36.94 -16.77 -9.71
CA CYS A 23 37.56 -15.53 -9.22
C CYS A 23 37.23 -15.18 -7.78
N GLY A 24 36.37 -15.95 -7.11
CA GLY A 24 35.98 -15.74 -5.71
C GLY A 24 35.20 -14.46 -5.43
N ARG A 25 34.80 -13.70 -6.46
CA ARG A 25 34.05 -12.45 -6.31
C ARG A 25 32.57 -12.72 -6.17
N ASP A 26 31.91 -11.89 -5.35
CA ASP A 26 30.47 -11.85 -5.23
C ASP A 26 29.84 -11.44 -6.56
N LEU A 27 28.87 -12.25 -6.96
CA LEU A 27 28.03 -12.09 -8.12
C LEU A 27 26.67 -11.68 -7.57
N ASP A 28 26.44 -10.37 -7.41
CA ASP A 28 25.16 -9.86 -6.93
C ASP A 28 24.03 -10.57 -7.67
N VAL A 29 23.26 -11.36 -6.92
CA VAL A 29 21.97 -11.83 -7.39
C VAL A 29 21.10 -10.61 -7.20
N GLN A 30 20.99 -9.81 -8.26
CA GLN A 30 19.95 -8.83 -8.39
C GLN A 30 18.63 -9.63 -8.42
N GLU A 31 18.20 -10.05 -7.23
CA GLU A 31 16.80 -10.28 -6.91
C GLU A 31 16.18 -8.92 -7.21
N SER A 32 15.70 -8.75 -8.44
CA SER A 32 14.89 -7.61 -8.80
C SER A 32 13.79 -7.58 -7.75
N CYS A 33 13.84 -6.58 -6.85
CA CYS A 33 12.69 -6.25 -6.03
C CYS A 33 11.67 -5.68 -6.99
N GLY A 34 11.01 -6.59 -7.69
CA GLY A 34 9.86 -6.31 -8.51
C GLY A 34 8.80 -5.85 -7.55
N VAL A 35 8.63 -4.53 -7.46
CA VAL A 35 7.30 -3.91 -7.44
C VAL A 35 6.58 -4.38 -8.73
N SER A 36 6.27 -5.66 -8.79
CA SER A 36 5.63 -6.36 -9.92
C SER A 36 5.01 -7.67 -9.42
N GLY A 37 4.65 -7.73 -8.13
CA GLY A 37 3.78 -8.75 -7.57
C GLY A 37 2.39 -8.17 -7.29
N PRO A 38 1.34 -9.02 -7.21
CA PRO A 38 -0.05 -8.59 -7.02
C PRO A 38 -0.29 -7.77 -5.74
N CYS A 39 0.66 -7.76 -4.80
CA CYS A 39 0.66 -6.93 -3.60
C CYS A 39 0.47 -5.42 -3.89
N GLY A 40 0.96 -4.90 -5.02
CA GLY A 40 0.77 -3.49 -5.38
C GLY A 40 -0.70 -3.14 -5.68
N LEU A 41 -1.43 -4.04 -6.35
CA LEU A 41 -2.86 -3.87 -6.63
C LEU A 41 -3.70 -4.01 -5.36
N PHE A 42 -3.37 -5.00 -4.52
CA PHE A 42 -4.07 -5.17 -3.25
C PHE A 42 -3.87 -3.95 -2.33
N ALA A 43 -2.67 -3.38 -2.26
CA ALA A 43 -2.43 -2.16 -1.50
C ALA A 43 -3.23 -0.96 -2.01
N ALA A 44 -3.34 -0.79 -3.34
CA ALA A 44 -4.14 0.26 -3.95
C ALA A 44 -5.64 0.10 -3.64
N LEU A 45 -6.17 -1.12 -3.78
CA LEU A 45 -7.57 -1.42 -3.49
C LEU A 45 -7.91 -1.21 -2.02
N VAL A 46 -7.07 -1.68 -1.10
CA VAL A 46 -7.27 -1.49 0.35
C VAL A 46 -7.22 0.00 0.71
N GLY A 47 -6.29 0.76 0.12
CA GLY A 47 -6.23 2.21 0.33
C GLY A 47 -7.48 2.93 -0.14
N LEU A 48 -7.99 2.61 -1.33
CA LEU A 48 -9.20 3.22 -1.88
C LEU A 48 -10.45 2.88 -1.08
N THR A 49 -10.63 1.61 -0.69
CA THR A 49 -11.81 1.20 0.08
C THR A 49 -11.82 1.79 1.49
N ALA A 50 -10.68 1.79 2.18
CA ALA A 50 -10.56 2.40 3.50
C ALA A 50 -10.78 3.92 3.44
N GLY A 51 -10.22 4.59 2.43
CA GLY A 51 -10.42 6.02 2.19
C GLY A 51 -11.89 6.37 1.91
N ALA A 52 -12.55 5.61 1.03
CA ALA A 52 -13.97 5.81 0.73
C ALA A 52 -14.86 5.57 1.95
N ALA A 53 -14.62 4.50 2.72
CA ALA A 53 -15.36 4.19 3.94
C ALA A 53 -15.22 5.30 4.99
N LEU A 54 -14.01 5.84 5.18
CA LEU A 54 -13.78 6.97 6.09
C LEU A 54 -14.47 8.25 5.61
N ALA A 55 -14.40 8.56 4.31
CA ALA A 55 -15.05 9.75 3.76
C ALA A 55 -16.57 9.69 3.92
N LEU A 56 -17.18 8.54 3.60
CA LEU A 56 -18.61 8.32 3.78
C LEU A 56 -19.00 8.30 5.26
N GLY A 57 -18.23 7.63 6.11
CA GLY A 57 -18.47 7.58 7.55
C GLY A 57 -18.44 8.96 8.20
N LEU A 58 -17.41 9.76 7.91
CA LEU A 58 -17.29 11.13 8.43
C LEU A 58 -18.35 12.07 7.88
N GLY A 59 -18.65 11.98 6.57
CA GLY A 59 -19.71 12.76 5.94
C GLY A 59 -21.08 12.44 6.54
N TYR A 60 -21.39 11.16 6.69
CA TYR A 60 -22.62 10.69 7.31
C TYR A 60 -22.72 11.10 8.79
N TRP A 61 -21.63 11.00 9.55
CA TRP A 61 -21.62 11.41 10.95
C TRP A 61 -21.80 12.92 11.12
N LYS A 62 -21.22 13.73 10.23
CA LYS A 62 -21.41 15.19 10.20
C LYS A 62 -22.85 15.58 9.88
N GLU A 63 -23.47 14.93 8.91
CA GLU A 63 -24.88 15.16 8.59
C GLU A 63 -25.79 14.74 9.74
N ARG A 64 -25.46 13.62 10.41
CA ARG A 64 -26.23 13.15 11.56
C ARG A 64 -26.23 14.14 12.74
N ARG A 65 -25.07 14.74 13.09
CA ARG A 65 -25.02 15.78 14.14
C ARG A 65 -25.88 17.00 13.81
N ARG A 66 -25.92 17.38 12.53
CA ARG A 66 -26.71 18.52 12.07
C ARG A 66 -28.20 18.35 12.36
N TRP A 67 -28.69 17.11 12.47
CA TRP A 67 -30.09 16.82 12.79
C TRP A 67 -30.34 16.93 14.30
N GLU A 68 -29.38 16.49 15.13
CA GLU A 68 -29.45 16.61 16.59
C GLU A 68 -29.45 18.09 17.01
N ASP A 69 -28.60 18.92 16.42
CA ASP A 69 -28.54 20.37 16.72
C ASP A 69 -29.86 21.07 16.38
N LYS A 70 -30.50 20.71 15.25
CA LYS A 70 -31.82 21.26 14.88
C LYS A 70 -32.89 20.84 15.87
N ALA A 71 -32.90 19.57 16.28
CA ALA A 71 -33.89 19.06 17.23
C ALA A 71 -33.75 19.75 18.60
N VAL A 72 -32.53 19.99 19.07
CA VAL A 72 -32.28 20.72 20.32
C VAL A 72 -32.66 22.20 20.19
N ASN A 73 -32.33 22.84 19.06
CA ASN A 73 -32.63 24.26 18.86
C ASN A 73 -34.15 24.50 18.73
N ASP A 74 -34.88 23.62 18.05
CA ASP A 74 -36.34 23.65 17.94
C ASP A 74 -36.98 23.55 19.33
N PHE A 75 -36.56 22.57 20.13
CA PHE A 75 -36.98 22.43 21.53
C PHE A 75 -36.68 23.69 22.38
N SER A 76 -35.55 24.36 22.14
CA SER A 76 -35.19 25.58 22.88
C SER A 76 -36.00 26.82 22.49
N TYR A 77 -36.55 26.88 21.28
CA TYR A 77 -37.43 27.99 20.87
C TYR A 77 -38.85 27.82 21.41
N GLU A 78 -39.35 26.58 21.50
CA GLU A 78 -40.68 26.31 22.07
C GLU A 78 -40.74 26.66 23.57
N GLU A 79 -39.70 26.36 24.35
CA GLU A 79 -39.66 26.71 25.78
C GLU A 79 -39.48 28.22 26.06
N ALA A 80 -39.14 29.02 25.04
CA ALA A 80 -38.94 30.47 25.19
C ALA A 80 -40.22 31.30 24.92
N ASP A 81 -41.29 30.69 24.40
CA ASP A 81 -42.54 31.37 23.99
C ASP A 81 -43.73 31.12 24.97
N GLU A 82 -43.51 30.37 26.07
CA GLU A 82 -44.45 30.18 27.19
C GLU A 82 -44.15 31.10 28.39
#